data_AF-A0A8J4Y4C4-F1
#
_entry.id   AF-A0A8J4Y4C4-F1
#
_cell.length_a   1.000
_cell.length_b   1.000
_cell.length_c   1.000
_cell.angle_alpha   90.00
_cell.angle_beta   90.00
_cell.angle_gamma   90.00
#
_symmetry.space_group_name_H-M   'P 1'
#
loop_
_entity.id
_entity.type
_entity.pdbx_description
1 polymer ?
#
loop_
_entity_poly.entity_id
_entity_poly.type
_entity_poly.pdbx_seq_one_letter_code
_entity_poly.pdbx_strand_id
1 'polypeptide(L)'
;MAKVIYAVKMTLFADQLKLPARIQRGLRHVALFVSLLYIKHWHEALIPEYAPKNDLELLQALNEYPDKEVGAEGTRALSRHLWYLSEDLIALAFFDDRVEDGKKKRMLENLVRPASKKALKRLAGKGLRVTNTTILSGFVTSRSKRLFELLTDRKEHPQNLLADEALKNRVRALKVVYDSAERAIALIKQFAGAVKDEGQRQYLLRVVKHHRSEVPKRTKAACSAFSL
;
A
#
# COMPACT_ATOMS: atom_id res chain seq x y z
N MET A 1 1.39 -8.94 8.10
CA MET A 1 2.59 -9.79 7.90
C MET A 1 2.77 -10.95 8.88
N ALA A 2 2.64 -10.79 10.20
CA ALA A 2 2.88 -11.90 11.15
C ALA A 2 2.08 -13.19 10.84
N LYS A 3 0.79 -13.06 10.50
CA LYS A 3 -0.07 -14.19 10.09
C LYS A 3 0.43 -14.91 8.83
N VAL A 4 1.03 -14.17 7.90
CA VAL A 4 1.58 -14.70 6.65
C VAL A 4 2.83 -15.53 6.94
N ILE A 5 3.75 -15.01 7.75
CA ILE A 5 4.94 -15.76 8.19
C ILE A 5 4.52 -17.02 8.95
N TYR A 6 3.50 -16.92 9.79
CA TYR A 6 2.95 -18.07 10.52
C TYR A 6 2.36 -19.12 9.57
N ALA A 7 1.60 -18.71 8.55
CA ALA A 7 1.06 -19.62 7.55
C ALA A 7 2.18 -20.37 6.80
N VAL A 8 3.24 -19.68 6.38
CA VAL A 8 4.41 -20.31 5.74
C VAL A 8 5.08 -21.31 6.68
N LYS A 9 5.31 -20.95 7.95
CA LYS A 9 5.88 -21.87 8.94
C LYS A 9 4.99 -23.09 9.15
N MET A 10 3.69 -22.91 9.30
CA MET A 10 2.75 -24.02 9.46
C MET A 10 2.73 -24.94 8.24
N THR A 11 2.91 -24.41 7.02
CA THR A 11 3.06 -25.23 5.81
C THR A 11 4.36 -26.04 5.85
N LEU A 12 5.48 -25.44 6.26
CA LEU A 12 6.78 -26.13 6.33
C LEU A 12 6.81 -27.24 7.39
N PHE A 13 6.11 -27.05 8.51
CA PHE A 13 6.03 -28.03 9.60
C PHE A 13 4.72 -28.84 9.58
N ALA A 14 4.02 -28.89 8.44
CA ALA A 14 2.69 -29.49 8.36
C ALA A 14 2.66 -30.95 8.87
N ASP A 15 3.70 -31.72 8.57
CA ASP A 15 3.85 -33.12 8.98
C ASP A 15 4.00 -33.28 10.49
N GLN A 16 4.68 -32.34 11.16
CA GLN A 16 4.85 -32.33 12.62
C GLN A 16 3.58 -31.88 13.33
N LEU A 17 2.81 -30.96 12.71
CA LEU A 17 1.62 -30.37 13.28
C LEU A 17 0.36 -31.24 13.16
N LYS A 18 0.43 -32.36 12.41
CA LYS A 18 -0.67 -33.32 12.20
C LYS A 18 -2.01 -32.64 11.85
N LEU A 19 -1.95 -31.59 11.01
CA LEU A 19 -3.11 -30.77 10.69
C LEU A 19 -4.09 -31.53 9.78
N PRO A 20 -5.40 -31.27 9.85
CA PRO A 20 -6.36 -31.84 8.90
C PRO A 20 -6.01 -31.46 7.45
N ALA A 21 -6.21 -32.39 6.51
CA ALA A 21 -5.87 -32.19 5.09
C ALA A 21 -6.47 -30.90 4.49
N ARG A 22 -7.69 -30.53 4.89
CA ARG A 22 -8.34 -29.27 4.49
C ARG A 22 -7.52 -28.04 4.89
N ILE A 23 -7.01 -28.01 6.12
CA ILE A 23 -6.20 -26.90 6.64
C ILE A 23 -4.84 -26.87 5.95
N GLN A 24 -4.22 -28.03 5.74
CA GLN A 24 -2.95 -28.12 5.01
C GLN A 24 -3.06 -27.57 3.59
N ARG A 25 -4.14 -27.92 2.86
CA ARG A 25 -4.40 -27.36 1.52
C ARG A 25 -4.52 -25.83 1.55
N GLY A 26 -5.34 -25.28 2.45
CA GLY A 26 -5.48 -23.82 2.57
C GLY A 26 -4.17 -23.11 2.91
N LEU A 27 -3.39 -23.66 3.85
CA LEU A 27 -2.07 -23.14 4.21
C LEU A 27 -1.11 -23.18 3.03
N ARG A 28 -1.09 -24.28 2.26
CA ARG A 28 -0.26 -24.40 1.07
C ARG A 28 -0.59 -23.35 0.01
N HIS A 29 -1.88 -23.07 -0.23
CA HIS A 29 -2.29 -22.03 -1.19
C HIS A 29 -1.79 -20.65 -0.75
N VAL A 30 -1.98 -20.31 0.54
CA VAL A 30 -1.50 -19.03 1.10
C VAL A 30 0.02 -18.95 1.07
N ALA A 31 0.73 -20.01 1.45
CA ALA A 31 2.19 -20.03 1.48
C ALA A 31 2.80 -19.87 0.09
N LEU A 32 2.25 -20.55 -0.93
CA LEU A 32 2.66 -20.40 -2.32
C LEU A 32 2.39 -19.00 -2.84
N PHE A 33 1.19 -18.47 -2.63
CA PHE A 33 0.83 -17.10 -3.00
C PHE A 33 1.79 -16.07 -2.41
N VAL A 34 2.07 -16.20 -1.12
CA VAL A 34 2.96 -15.28 -0.41
C VAL A 34 4.37 -15.34 -1.00
N SER A 35 4.90 -16.55 -1.11
CA SER A 35 6.31 -16.77 -1.46
C SER A 35 6.59 -16.46 -2.92
N LEU A 36 5.67 -16.77 -3.82
CA LEU A 36 5.86 -16.63 -5.26
C LEU A 36 5.43 -15.27 -5.80
N LEU A 37 4.50 -14.58 -5.14
CA LEU A 37 3.93 -13.33 -5.67
C LEU A 37 4.00 -12.16 -4.69
N TYR A 38 3.42 -12.31 -3.51
CA TYR A 38 3.13 -11.17 -2.65
C TYR A 38 4.38 -10.56 -2.00
N ILE A 39 5.37 -11.38 -1.61
CA ILE A 39 6.52 -10.91 -0.83
C ILE A 39 7.37 -9.87 -1.56
N LYS A 40 7.51 -9.99 -2.90
CA LYS A 40 8.18 -9.01 -3.75
C LYS A 40 7.54 -7.62 -3.59
N HIS A 41 6.23 -7.55 -3.71
CA HIS A 41 5.51 -6.27 -3.65
C HIS A 41 5.41 -5.74 -2.22
N TRP A 42 5.36 -6.62 -1.23
CA TRP A 42 5.24 -6.26 0.17
C TRP A 42 6.51 -5.61 0.74
N HIS A 43 7.71 -6.16 0.46
CA HIS A 43 8.93 -5.60 1.05
C HIS A 43 9.27 -4.20 0.50
N GLU A 44 8.83 -3.91 -0.72
CA GLU A 44 8.97 -2.60 -1.37
C GLU A 44 7.83 -1.64 -1.04
N ALA A 45 6.79 -2.07 -0.32
CA ALA A 45 5.58 -1.25 -0.08
C ALA A 45 5.84 0.02 0.76
N LEU A 46 7.02 0.12 1.38
CA LEU A 46 7.45 1.30 2.13
C LEU A 46 8.15 2.35 1.26
N ILE A 47 8.45 2.02 0.00
CA ILE A 47 9.17 2.90 -0.93
C ILE A 47 8.12 3.67 -1.77
N PRO A 48 7.98 4.98 -1.55
CA PRO A 48 6.87 5.77 -2.13
C PRO A 48 6.94 5.84 -3.65
N GLU A 49 8.13 6.04 -4.22
CA GLU A 49 8.31 6.10 -5.68
C GLU A 49 7.92 4.78 -6.36
N TYR A 50 8.08 3.64 -5.67
CA TYR A 50 7.78 2.31 -6.22
C TYR A 50 6.29 1.97 -6.18
N ALA A 51 5.53 2.65 -5.34
CA ALA A 51 4.16 2.27 -5.02
C ALA A 51 3.23 2.19 -6.24
N PRO A 52 3.19 3.16 -7.18
CA PRO A 52 2.28 3.04 -8.33
C PRO A 52 2.65 1.90 -9.27
N LYS A 53 3.95 1.68 -9.51
CA LYS A 53 4.41 0.55 -10.33
C LYS A 53 4.08 -0.79 -9.66
N ASN A 54 4.31 -0.90 -8.36
CA ASN A 54 4.06 -2.10 -7.59
C ASN A 54 2.56 -2.45 -7.53
N ASP A 55 1.69 -1.46 -7.31
CA ASP A 55 0.24 -1.68 -7.33
C ASP A 55 -0.24 -2.20 -8.70
N LEU A 56 0.29 -1.62 -9.79
CA LEU A 56 -0.05 -2.04 -11.16
C LEU A 56 0.45 -3.47 -11.46
N GLU A 57 1.73 -3.75 -11.20
CA GLU A 57 2.33 -5.06 -11.46
C GLU A 57 1.65 -6.16 -10.63
N LEU A 58 1.34 -5.88 -9.35
CA LEU A 58 0.68 -6.86 -8.50
C LEU A 58 -0.75 -7.17 -8.99
N LEU A 59 -1.51 -6.15 -9.42
CA LEU A 59 -2.84 -6.39 -10.01
C LEU A 59 -2.76 -7.22 -11.29
N GLN A 60 -1.81 -6.93 -12.17
CA GLN A 60 -1.61 -7.69 -13.41
C GLN A 60 -1.25 -9.15 -13.11
N ALA A 61 -0.30 -9.36 -12.20
CA ALA A 61 0.11 -10.70 -11.82
C ALA A 61 -0.99 -11.48 -11.08
N LEU A 62 -1.86 -10.81 -10.31
CA LEU A 62 -3.03 -11.43 -9.70
C LEU A 62 -4.06 -11.91 -10.73
N ASN A 63 -4.26 -11.17 -11.83
CA ASN A 63 -5.16 -11.59 -12.92
C ASN A 63 -4.63 -12.84 -13.64
N GLU A 64 -3.31 -12.94 -13.78
CA GLU A 64 -2.63 -14.07 -14.42
C GLU A 64 -2.39 -15.25 -13.47
N TYR A 65 -2.62 -15.08 -12.16
CA TYR A 65 -2.28 -16.08 -11.15
C TYR A 65 -2.93 -17.45 -11.47
N PRO A 66 -2.19 -18.57 -11.33
CA PRO A 66 -2.70 -19.89 -11.71
C PRO A 66 -3.93 -20.34 -10.91
N ASP A 67 -3.92 -20.11 -9.60
CA ASP A 67 -5.08 -20.36 -8.74
C ASP A 67 -6.07 -19.19 -8.86
N LYS A 68 -7.14 -19.40 -9.63
CA LYS A 68 -8.12 -18.36 -9.95
C LYS A 68 -8.91 -17.88 -8.73
N GLU A 69 -9.12 -18.73 -7.74
CA GLU A 69 -9.78 -18.33 -6.49
C GLU A 69 -8.89 -17.37 -5.71
N VAL A 70 -7.62 -17.73 -5.51
CA VAL A 70 -6.63 -16.89 -4.83
C VAL A 70 -6.40 -15.59 -5.59
N GLY A 71 -6.29 -15.64 -6.93
CA GLY A 71 -6.15 -14.45 -7.77
C GLY A 71 -7.34 -13.50 -7.62
N ALA A 72 -8.57 -14.02 -7.68
CA ALA A 72 -9.78 -13.20 -7.52
C ALA A 72 -9.91 -12.60 -6.11
N GLU A 73 -9.62 -13.36 -5.06
CA GLU A 73 -9.59 -12.88 -3.68
C GLU A 73 -8.51 -11.81 -3.47
N GLY A 74 -7.31 -12.04 -4.00
CA GLY A 74 -6.20 -11.09 -3.96
C GLY A 74 -6.51 -9.80 -4.69
N THR A 75 -7.06 -9.86 -5.90
CA THR A 75 -7.49 -8.68 -6.67
C THR A 75 -8.56 -7.89 -5.92
N ARG A 76 -9.54 -8.57 -5.32
CA ARG A 76 -10.58 -7.91 -4.52
C ARG A 76 -9.99 -7.23 -3.29
N ALA A 77 -9.03 -7.88 -2.63
CA ALA A 77 -8.35 -7.29 -1.49
C ALA A 77 -7.55 -6.05 -1.89
N LEU A 78 -6.74 -6.15 -2.95
CA LEU A 78 -5.90 -5.05 -3.44
C LEU A 78 -6.73 -3.89 -4.01
N SER A 79 -7.89 -4.16 -4.60
CA SER A 79 -8.81 -3.14 -5.13
C SER A 79 -9.27 -2.12 -4.07
N ARG A 80 -9.18 -2.46 -2.78
CA ARG A 80 -9.47 -1.53 -1.67
C ARG A 80 -8.35 -0.54 -1.40
N HIS A 81 -7.17 -0.77 -1.96
CA HIS A 81 -5.91 -0.12 -1.62
C HIS A 81 -5.20 0.54 -2.82
N LEU A 82 -5.89 0.77 -3.94
CA LEU A 82 -5.32 1.34 -5.19
C LEU A 82 -5.13 2.87 -5.16
N TRP A 83 -4.61 3.41 -4.06
CA TRP A 83 -4.48 4.86 -3.90
C TRP A 83 -3.38 5.41 -4.83
N TYR A 84 -2.35 4.62 -5.08
CA TYR A 84 -1.21 5.01 -5.92
C TYR A 84 -1.52 4.98 -7.42
N LEU A 85 -2.58 4.28 -7.83
CA LEU A 85 -3.11 4.31 -9.20
C LEU A 85 -4.12 5.46 -9.43
N SER A 86 -4.08 6.50 -8.60
CA SER A 86 -4.89 7.72 -8.78
C SER A 86 -4.15 8.77 -9.59
N GLU A 87 -4.88 9.69 -10.21
CA GLU A 87 -4.28 10.81 -10.95
C GLU A 87 -3.36 11.68 -10.10
N ASP A 88 -3.61 11.79 -8.79
CA ASP A 88 -2.77 12.59 -7.89
C ASP A 88 -1.45 11.87 -7.53
N LEU A 89 -1.50 10.56 -7.23
CA LEU A 89 -0.35 9.81 -6.71
C LEU A 89 0.45 9.04 -7.77
N ILE A 90 -0.10 8.86 -8.98
CA ILE A 90 0.63 8.21 -10.09
C ILE A 90 1.95 8.92 -10.42
N ALA A 91 2.04 10.23 -10.16
CA ALA A 91 3.24 11.01 -10.39
C ALA A 91 4.45 10.56 -9.55
N LEU A 92 4.25 9.77 -8.48
CA LEU A 92 5.35 9.13 -7.75
C LEU A 92 6.19 8.22 -8.65
N ALA A 93 5.58 7.59 -9.67
CA ALA A 93 6.30 6.72 -10.60
C ALA A 93 7.27 7.46 -11.53
N PHE A 94 7.23 8.80 -11.61
CA PHE A 94 8.28 9.53 -12.30
C PHE A 94 9.64 9.42 -11.58
N PHE A 95 9.62 9.19 -10.27
CA PHE A 95 10.80 9.07 -9.41
C PHE A 95 11.27 7.61 -9.26
N ASP A 96 10.57 6.65 -9.87
CA ASP A 96 10.96 5.24 -9.87
C ASP A 96 12.01 4.99 -10.96
N ASP A 97 13.24 4.65 -10.58
CA ASP A 97 14.33 4.34 -11.50
C ASP A 97 14.07 3.08 -12.34
N ARG A 98 13.11 2.23 -11.91
CA ARG A 98 12.71 1.02 -12.63
C ARG A 98 11.67 1.31 -13.72
N VAL A 99 11.21 2.55 -13.86
CA VAL A 99 10.34 2.99 -14.96
C VAL A 99 11.22 3.57 -16.07
N GLU A 100 11.25 2.88 -17.21
CA GLU A 100 12.04 3.29 -18.38
C GLU A 100 11.74 4.74 -18.82
N ASP A 101 12.76 5.43 -19.32
CA ASP A 101 12.64 6.82 -19.78
C ASP A 101 11.57 7.00 -20.86
N GLY A 102 11.41 6.03 -21.77
CA GLY A 102 10.33 6.05 -22.77
C GLY A 102 8.93 6.00 -22.14
N LYS A 103 8.76 5.31 -21.01
CA LYS A 103 7.51 5.30 -20.22
C LYS A 103 7.33 6.64 -19.50
N LYS A 104 8.39 7.20 -18.90
CA LYS A 104 8.36 8.53 -18.25
C LYS A 104 8.04 9.65 -19.26
N LYS A 105 8.57 9.58 -20.48
CA LYS A 105 8.26 10.53 -21.56
C LYS A 105 6.77 10.51 -21.92
N ARG A 106 6.18 9.31 -22.11
CA ARG A 106 4.73 9.16 -22.33
C ARG A 106 3.89 9.67 -21.16
N MET A 107 4.38 9.50 -19.93
CA MET A 107 3.73 10.07 -18.75
C MET A 107 3.78 11.61 -18.79
N LEU A 108 4.92 12.22 -19.13
CA LEU A 108 5.04 13.68 -19.29
C LEU A 108 4.10 14.22 -20.36
N GLU A 109 4.03 13.57 -21.52
CA GLU A 109 3.11 13.91 -22.61
C GLU A 109 1.64 13.89 -22.14
N ASN A 110 1.29 12.98 -21.23
CA ASN A 110 -0.06 12.87 -20.70
C ASN A 110 -0.42 13.93 -19.65
N LEU A 111 0.53 14.75 -19.17
CA LEU A 111 0.25 15.83 -18.22
C LEU A 111 -0.62 16.95 -18.79
N VAL A 112 -0.85 17.00 -20.10
CA VAL A 112 -1.81 17.95 -20.70
C VAL A 112 -3.23 17.38 -20.80
N ARG A 113 -3.41 16.07 -20.59
CA ARG A 113 -4.73 15.44 -20.69
C ARG A 113 -5.66 15.99 -19.61
N PRO A 114 -6.94 16.22 -19.92
CA PRO A 114 -7.90 16.73 -18.94
C PRO A 114 -8.06 15.73 -17.79
N ALA A 115 -8.10 16.26 -16.56
CA ALA A 115 -8.32 15.45 -15.36
C ALA A 115 -9.71 14.80 -15.37
N SER A 116 -9.80 13.55 -14.96
CA SER A 116 -11.09 12.86 -14.86
C SER A 116 -11.84 13.31 -13.61
N LYS A 117 -13.15 13.55 -13.77
CA LYS A 117 -14.07 13.74 -12.62
C LYS A 117 -14.18 12.48 -11.76
N LYS A 118 -13.89 11.28 -12.30
CA LYS A 118 -13.95 10.00 -11.58
C LYS A 118 -12.73 9.77 -10.67
N ALA A 119 -11.57 10.34 -10.99
CA ALA A 119 -10.31 10.08 -10.29
C ALA A 119 -10.23 10.64 -8.86
N LEU A 120 -11.16 11.55 -8.48
CA LEU A 120 -11.24 12.10 -7.11
C LEU A 120 -11.82 11.11 -6.09
N LYS A 121 -12.48 10.04 -6.55
CA LYS A 121 -13.07 9.04 -5.65
C LYS A 121 -12.10 7.88 -5.54
N ARG A 122 -11.77 7.46 -4.30
CA ARG A 122 -11.03 6.21 -4.02
C ARG A 122 -11.48 5.17 -5.04
N LEU A 123 -10.54 4.65 -5.84
CA LEU A 123 -10.84 3.62 -6.85
C LEU A 123 -11.45 2.35 -6.22
N ALA A 124 -11.44 2.28 -4.88
CA ALA A 124 -12.19 1.36 -4.05
C ALA A 124 -13.65 1.21 -4.52
N GLY A 125 -13.96 0.04 -5.06
CA GLY A 125 -15.33 -0.42 -5.33
C GLY A 125 -15.94 0.03 -6.65
N LYS A 126 -15.21 0.75 -7.52
CA LYS A 126 -15.75 1.16 -8.84
C LYS A 126 -14.91 0.65 -10.00
N GLY A 127 -14.98 -0.66 -10.24
CA GLY A 127 -14.79 -1.26 -11.56
C GLY A 127 -13.51 -0.90 -12.33
N LEU A 128 -12.42 -0.52 -11.64
CA LEU A 128 -11.13 -0.35 -12.29
C LEU A 128 -10.68 -1.74 -12.76
N ARG A 129 -10.90 -2.02 -14.04
CA ARG A 129 -10.41 -3.23 -14.69
C ARG A 129 -8.99 -2.96 -15.15
N VAL A 130 -8.03 -3.30 -14.29
CA VAL A 130 -6.63 -3.40 -14.71
C VAL A 130 -6.49 -4.68 -15.51
N THR A 131 -5.96 -4.54 -16.71
CA THR A 131 -5.62 -5.62 -17.63
C THR A 131 -4.10 -5.62 -17.84
N ASN A 132 -3.58 -6.64 -18.52
CA ASN A 132 -2.15 -6.73 -18.86
C ASN A 132 -1.71 -5.63 -19.84
N THR A 133 -2.65 -4.97 -20.50
CA THR A 133 -2.41 -3.82 -21.38
C THR A 133 -2.45 -2.47 -20.64
N THR A 134 -2.81 -2.47 -19.35
CA THR A 134 -2.84 -1.25 -18.55
C THR A 134 -1.42 -0.77 -18.28
N ILE A 135 -1.17 0.52 -18.51
CA ILE A 135 0.14 1.15 -18.35
C ILE A 135 0.05 2.38 -17.46
N LEU A 136 1.15 2.71 -16.76
CA LEU A 136 1.20 3.83 -15.82
C LEU A 136 0.80 5.17 -16.46
N SER A 137 1.24 5.44 -17.69
CA SER A 137 0.87 6.67 -18.41
C SER A 137 -0.64 6.82 -18.62
N GLY A 138 -1.40 5.72 -18.63
CA GLY A 138 -2.86 5.74 -18.75
C GLY A 138 -3.53 6.51 -17.61
N PHE A 139 -2.93 6.52 -16.42
CA PHE A 139 -3.43 7.19 -15.22
C PHE A 139 -2.97 8.65 -15.08
N VAL A 140 -2.00 9.09 -15.90
CA VAL A 140 -1.45 10.45 -15.82
C VAL A 140 -2.38 11.43 -16.52
N THR A 141 -2.67 12.54 -15.84
CA THR A 141 -3.45 13.66 -16.37
C THR A 141 -2.84 14.99 -15.90
N SER A 142 -3.45 16.10 -16.30
CA SER A 142 -3.15 17.44 -15.76
C SER A 142 -3.22 17.52 -14.25
N ARG A 143 -4.05 16.70 -13.57
CA ARG A 143 -4.10 16.66 -12.10
C ARG A 143 -2.82 16.10 -11.48
N SER A 144 -2.08 15.24 -12.19
CA SER A 144 -0.83 14.67 -11.69
C SER A 144 0.26 15.71 -11.43
N LYS A 145 0.14 16.92 -12.01
CA LYS A 145 1.01 18.06 -11.71
C LYS A 145 0.93 18.50 -10.25
N ARG A 146 -0.22 18.27 -9.58
CA ARG A 146 -0.45 18.64 -8.18
C ARG A 146 0.58 18.04 -7.23
N LEU A 147 1.07 16.83 -7.51
CA LEU A 147 2.11 16.24 -6.68
C LEU A 147 3.39 17.09 -6.72
N PHE A 148 3.79 17.58 -7.90
CA PHE A 148 4.95 18.45 -8.03
C PHE A 148 4.74 19.79 -7.31
N GLU A 149 3.55 20.38 -7.42
CA GLU A 149 3.18 21.62 -6.72
C GLU A 149 3.23 21.46 -5.18
N LEU A 150 2.84 20.29 -4.67
CA LEU A 150 2.93 19.97 -3.23
C LEU A 150 4.36 19.70 -2.78
N LEU A 151 5.19 19.17 -3.68
CA LEU A 151 6.56 18.84 -3.38
C LEU A 151 7.52 20.02 -3.62
N THR A 152 7.18 21.05 -4.37
CA THR A 152 8.07 22.21 -4.55
C THR A 152 7.30 23.47 -4.94
N ASP A 153 7.75 24.61 -4.41
CA ASP A 153 7.20 25.93 -4.78
C ASP A 153 7.71 26.43 -6.15
N ARG A 154 8.60 25.69 -6.81
CA ARG A 154 9.16 26.05 -8.11
C ARG A 154 8.14 25.84 -9.22
N LYS A 155 7.85 26.88 -9.98
CA LYS A 155 6.92 26.88 -11.12
C LYS A 155 7.60 26.41 -12.41
N GLU A 156 8.37 25.34 -12.33
CA GLU A 156 9.05 24.76 -13.48
C GLU A 156 8.21 23.64 -14.11
N HIS A 157 8.49 23.33 -15.38
CA HIS A 157 7.89 22.16 -16.00
C HIS A 157 8.36 20.88 -15.27
N PRO A 158 7.48 19.90 -15.01
CA PRO A 158 7.84 18.67 -14.29
C PRO A 158 9.08 17.96 -14.84
N GLN A 159 9.32 18.02 -16.15
CA GLN A 159 10.52 17.44 -16.77
C GLN A 159 11.84 17.98 -16.17
N ASN A 160 11.90 19.28 -15.87
CA ASN A 160 13.10 19.91 -15.28
C ASN A 160 13.25 19.52 -13.80
N LEU A 161 12.12 19.44 -13.11
CA LEU A 161 12.06 19.02 -11.70
C LEU A 161 12.54 17.58 -11.49
N LEU A 162 12.35 16.70 -12.47
CA LEU A 162 12.80 15.30 -12.39
C LEU A 162 14.32 15.13 -12.42
N ALA A 163 15.07 16.13 -12.89
CA ALA A 163 16.53 16.12 -12.84
C ALA A 163 17.08 16.54 -11.47
N ASP A 164 16.24 17.11 -10.59
CA ASP A 164 16.69 17.62 -9.29
C ASP A 164 16.81 16.50 -8.23
N GLU A 165 18.04 16.24 -7.81
CA GLU A 165 18.36 15.27 -6.75
C GLU A 165 17.75 15.64 -5.39
N ALA A 166 17.61 16.93 -5.05
CA ALA A 166 16.97 17.33 -3.80
C ALA A 166 15.49 16.93 -3.78
N LEU A 167 14.80 17.09 -4.90
CA LEU A 167 13.41 16.66 -5.05
C LEU A 167 13.28 15.14 -4.98
N LYS A 168 14.15 14.39 -5.66
CA LYS A 168 14.18 12.91 -5.59
C LYS A 168 14.36 12.44 -4.15
N ASN A 169 15.32 13.02 -3.42
CA ASN A 169 15.57 12.66 -2.02
C ASN A 169 14.38 12.98 -1.10
N ARG A 170 13.63 14.06 -1.38
CA ARG A 170 12.39 14.36 -0.65
C ARG A 170 11.30 13.34 -0.92
N VAL A 171 11.14 12.89 -2.16
CA VAL A 171 10.19 11.80 -2.50
C VAL A 171 10.56 10.53 -1.76
N ARG A 172 11.84 10.11 -1.82
CA ARG A 172 12.36 8.94 -1.09
C ARG A 172 12.13 9.00 0.42
N ALA A 173 12.13 10.21 0.98
CA ALA A 173 11.88 10.44 2.41
C ALA A 173 10.38 10.46 2.79
N LEU A 174 9.45 10.42 1.82
CA LEU A 174 8.02 10.37 2.11
C LEU A 174 7.69 9.08 2.87
N LYS A 175 7.06 9.24 4.03
CA LYS A 175 6.55 8.09 4.77
C LYS A 175 5.31 7.56 4.07
N VAL A 176 5.44 6.38 3.44
CA VAL A 176 4.29 5.62 2.94
C VAL A 176 3.49 5.10 4.13
N VAL A 177 2.45 5.85 4.51
CA VAL A 177 1.62 5.52 5.66
C VAL A 177 0.55 4.51 5.26
N TYR A 178 0.93 3.30 4.86
CA TYR A 178 -0.06 2.30 4.41
C TYR A 178 -0.20 1.05 5.28
N ASP A 179 0.57 0.92 6.35
CA ASP A 179 0.36 -0.19 7.30
C ASP A 179 0.22 0.32 8.74
N SER A 180 0.94 1.38 9.11
CA SER A 180 0.88 1.94 10.47
C SER A 180 -0.37 2.79 10.73
N ALA A 181 -0.84 3.60 9.77
CA ALA A 181 -2.13 4.30 9.93
C ALA A 181 -3.31 3.36 9.74
N GLU A 182 -3.26 2.39 8.81
CA GLU A 182 -4.33 1.39 8.68
C GLU A 182 -4.45 0.53 9.94
N ARG A 183 -3.33 0.09 10.54
CA ARG A 183 -3.35 -0.58 11.86
C ARG A 183 -3.82 0.34 12.98
N ALA A 184 -3.40 1.62 13.01
CA ALA A 184 -3.87 2.57 14.01
C ALA A 184 -5.37 2.84 13.88
N ILE A 185 -5.89 2.97 12.66
CA ILE A 185 -7.32 3.17 12.37
C ILE A 185 -8.10 1.89 12.68
N ALA A 186 -7.60 0.71 12.31
CA ALA A 186 -8.23 -0.57 12.65
C ALA A 186 -8.27 -0.78 14.16
N LEU A 187 -7.18 -0.47 14.86
CA LEU A 187 -7.10 -0.50 16.32
C LEU A 187 -8.11 0.46 16.95
N ILE A 188 -8.15 1.72 16.49
CA ILE A 188 -9.12 2.72 16.97
C ILE A 188 -10.55 2.30 16.65
N LYS A 189 -10.83 1.70 15.50
CA LYS A 189 -12.16 1.18 15.16
C LYS A 189 -12.58 0.02 16.06
N GLN A 190 -11.65 -0.90 16.33
CA GLN A 190 -11.88 -2.05 17.20
C GLN A 190 -12.13 -1.60 18.64
N PHE A 191 -11.39 -0.61 19.11
CA PHE A 191 -11.61 0.02 20.41
C PHE A 191 -12.89 0.85 20.46
N ALA A 192 -13.20 1.61 19.41
CA ALA A 192 -14.43 2.41 19.33
C ALA A 192 -15.69 1.54 19.37
N GLY A 193 -15.63 0.30 18.87
CA GLY A 193 -16.71 -0.68 19.03
C GLY A 193 -16.79 -1.29 20.44
N ALA A 194 -15.77 -1.12 21.28
CA ALA A 194 -15.73 -1.61 22.66
C ALA A 194 -16.16 -0.56 23.70
N VAL A 195 -16.30 0.72 23.30
CA VAL A 195 -16.80 1.80 24.16
C VAL A 195 -18.21 2.22 23.75
N LYS A 196 -19.07 2.53 24.73
CA LYS A 196 -20.50 2.74 24.54
C LYS A 196 -20.88 4.20 24.31
N ASP A 197 -20.03 5.14 24.74
CA ASP A 197 -20.29 6.58 24.70
C ASP A 197 -19.02 7.42 24.48
N GLU A 198 -19.20 8.69 24.15
CA GLU A 198 -18.10 9.64 23.85
C GLU A 198 -17.21 9.91 25.06
N GLY A 199 -17.76 9.86 26.29
CA GLY A 199 -16.98 10.02 27.51
C GLY A 199 -15.95 8.91 27.68
N GLN A 200 -16.37 7.65 27.49
CA GLN A 200 -15.48 6.50 27.51
C GLN A 200 -14.44 6.54 26.37
N ARG A 201 -14.84 7.05 25.20
CA ARG A 201 -13.93 7.23 24.06
C ARG A 201 -12.82 8.25 24.37
N GLN A 202 -13.18 9.39 24.95
CA GLN A 202 -12.20 10.42 25.34
C GLN A 202 -11.27 9.92 26.46
N TYR A 203 -11.79 9.16 27.43
CA TYR A 203 -10.99 8.53 28.47
C TYR A 203 -9.94 7.57 27.88
N LEU A 204 -10.37 6.67 26.99
CA LEU A 204 -9.49 5.73 26.32
C LEU A 204 -8.39 6.43 25.50
N LEU A 205 -8.74 7.48 24.75
CA LEU A 205 -7.76 8.26 23.99
C LEU A 205 -6.72 8.92 24.91
N ARG A 206 -7.13 9.38 26.10
CA ARG A 206 -6.25 9.95 27.11
C ARG A 206 -5.26 8.90 27.64
N VAL A 207 -5.76 7.70 27.98
CA VAL A 207 -4.94 6.57 28.44
C VAL A 207 -3.94 6.15 27.36
N VAL A 208 -4.39 6.00 26.11
CA VAL A 208 -3.50 5.65 24.98
C VAL A 208 -2.45 6.73 24.73
N LYS A 209 -2.80 8.02 24.86
CA LYS A 209 -1.85 9.13 24.70
C LYS A 209 -0.81 9.13 25.81
N HIS A 210 -1.23 8.96 27.06
CA HIS A 210 -0.32 8.85 28.20
C HIS A 210 0.62 7.64 28.08
N HIS A 211 0.08 6.47 27.73
CA HIS A 211 0.90 5.27 27.54
C HIS A 211 1.92 5.41 26.40
N ARG A 212 1.64 6.25 25.39
CA ARG A 212 2.58 6.58 24.31
C ARG A 212 3.66 7.58 24.72
N SER A 213 3.41 8.44 25.71
CA SER A 213 4.44 9.34 26.24
C SER A 213 5.39 8.60 27.19
N GLU A 214 4.85 7.67 27.98
CA GLU A 214 5.63 6.92 28.97
C GLU A 214 6.43 5.74 28.39
N VAL A 215 5.98 5.17 27.25
CA VAL A 215 6.66 4.03 26.60
C VAL A 215 7.26 4.45 25.25
N PRO A 216 8.49 5.04 25.24
CA PRO A 216 9.12 5.52 24.01
C PRO A 216 9.53 4.38 23.06
N LYS A 217 9.87 3.20 23.61
CA LYS A 217 10.19 2.00 22.81
C LYS A 217 8.99 1.06 22.75
N ARG A 218 8.36 0.96 21.58
CA ARG A 218 7.13 0.15 21.35
C ARG A 218 7.42 -1.36 21.17
N THR A 219 8.28 -1.92 22.01
CA THR A 219 8.58 -3.35 22.02
C THR A 219 7.61 -4.07 22.96
N LYS A 220 7.34 -5.37 22.70
CA LYS A 220 6.43 -6.16 23.55
C LYS A 220 6.88 -6.18 25.02
N ALA A 221 8.20 -6.26 25.25
CA ALA A 221 8.82 -6.24 26.58
C ALA A 221 8.63 -4.91 27.31
N ALA A 222 8.80 -3.78 26.60
CA ALA A 222 8.59 -2.45 27.18
C ALA A 222 7.12 -2.17 27.48
N CYS A 223 6.19 -2.65 26.65
CA CYS A 223 4.77 -2.53 26.93
C CYS A 223 4.31 -3.44 28.08
N SER A 224 4.89 -4.64 28.26
CA SER A 224 4.55 -5.53 29.38
C SER A 224 5.12 -5.06 30.72
N ALA A 225 6.23 -4.31 30.71
CA ALA A 225 6.79 -3.69 31.91
C ALA A 225 5.93 -2.51 32.40
N PHE A 226 5.14 -1.90 31.52
CA PHE A 226 4.18 -0.86 31.87
C PHE A 226 2.84 -1.51 32.22
N SER A 227 2.71 -1.98 33.45
CA SER A 227 1.45 -2.51 33.98
C SER A 227 0.80 -1.43 34.85
N LEU A 228 -0.46 -1.08 34.55
CA LEU A 228 -1.34 -0.30 35.41
C LEU A 228 -1.85 -1.17 36.57
#